data_AF-A0A376Y9N5-F1
#
_entry.id   AF-A0A376Y9N5-F1
#
_cell.length_a   1.000
_cell.length_b   1.000
_cell.length_c   1.000
_cell.angle_alpha   90.00
_cell.angle_beta   90.00
_cell.angle_gamma   90.00
#
_symmetry.space_group_name_H-M   'P 1'
#
loop_
_entity.id
_entity.type
_entity.pdbx_description
1 polymer ?
#
loop_
_entity_poly.entity_id
_entity_poly.type
_entity_poly.pdbx_seq_one_letter_code
_entity_poly.pdbx_strand_id
1 'polypeptide(L)'
;MESGAITLKQYELLAVAINTGTNLPSVATPNGQAAFLFLLTSALAPLIRLSYGRMVWMALPYTLVLTLVGLLCVEFTLAPVTEWFMQMGWIATL
;
A
#
# COMPACT_ATOMS: atom_id res chain seq x y z
N MET A 1 -20.28 26.16 9.20
CA MET A 1 -20.00 25.71 7.82
C MET A 1 -18.50 25.61 7.67
N GLU A 2 -17.88 24.44 7.88
CA GLU A 2 -16.50 24.21 7.47
C GLU A 2 -16.50 23.09 6.42
N SER A 3 -16.93 23.47 5.22
CA SER A 3 -17.13 22.57 4.07
C SER A 3 -15.81 22.19 3.37
N GLY A 4 -14.75 21.93 4.13
CA GLY A 4 -13.42 21.66 3.56
C GLY A 4 -12.37 21.08 4.51
N ALA A 5 -12.65 20.95 5.81
CA ALA A 5 -11.74 20.32 6.75
C ALA A 5 -11.97 18.80 6.74
N ILE A 6 -10.96 18.04 6.32
CA ILE A 6 -10.96 16.57 6.42
C ILE A 6 -11.08 16.20 7.91
N THR A 7 -12.09 15.42 8.27
CA THR A 7 -12.23 14.93 9.66
C THR A 7 -11.05 14.02 10.03
N LEU A 8 -10.64 13.97 11.29
CA LEU A 8 -9.51 13.12 11.74
C LEU A 8 -9.68 11.66 11.27
N LYS A 9 -10.89 11.12 11.37
CA LYS A 9 -11.22 9.77 10.89
C LYS A 9 -11.02 9.60 9.38
N GLN A 10 -11.39 10.60 8.57
CA GLN A 10 -11.10 10.58 7.13
C GLN A 10 -9.59 10.70 6.86
N TYR A 11 -8.86 11.46 7.67
CA TYR A 11 -7.41 11.58 7.54
C TYR A 11 -6.70 10.25 7.85
N GLU A 12 -7.11 9.54 8.89
CA GLU A 12 -6.59 8.21 9.24
C GLU A 12 -6.90 7.18 8.15
N LEU A 13 -8.13 7.14 7.65
CA LEU A 13 -8.52 6.28 6.53
C LEU A 13 -7.71 6.60 5.27
N LEU A 14 -7.47 7.88 4.97
CA LEU A 14 -6.65 8.30 3.85
C LEU A 14 -5.19 7.87 4.04
N ALA A 15 -4.64 8.00 5.24
CA ALA A 15 -3.28 7.56 5.57
C ALA A 15 -3.11 6.05 5.40
N VAL A 16 -4.08 5.25 5.86
CA VAL A 16 -4.11 3.79 5.67
C VAL A 16 -4.26 3.44 4.19
N ALA A 17 -5.15 4.11 3.46
CA ALA A 17 -5.36 3.89 2.04
C ALA A 17 -4.10 4.22 1.22
N ILE A 18 -3.39 5.30 1.55
CA ILE A 18 -2.13 5.68 0.89
C ILE A 18 -1.05 4.62 1.19
N ASN A 19 -0.82 4.26 2.46
CA ASN A 19 0.18 3.24 2.80
C ASN A 19 -0.11 1.89 2.15
N THR A 20 -1.38 1.50 2.12
CA THR A 20 -1.85 0.27 1.46
C THR A 20 -1.71 0.37 -0.06
N GLY A 21 -1.95 1.54 -0.64
CA GLY A 21 -1.92 1.76 -2.09
C GLY A 21 -0.53 1.99 -2.69
N THR A 22 0.45 2.44 -1.90
CA THR A 22 1.79 2.78 -2.39
C THR A 22 2.90 1.89 -1.84
N ASN A 23 2.93 1.63 -0.53
CA ASN A 23 4.02 0.87 0.09
C ASN A 23 3.86 -0.64 -0.08
N LEU A 24 2.64 -1.19 0.05
CA LEU A 24 2.41 -2.63 -0.17
C LEU A 24 2.71 -3.05 -1.62
N PRO A 25 2.20 -2.36 -2.67
CA PRO A 25 2.50 -2.71 -4.06
C PRO A 25 3.98 -2.50 -4.44
N SER A 26 4.66 -1.53 -3.82
CA SER A 26 6.09 -1.28 -4.04
C SER A 26 6.95 -2.49 -3.61
N VAL A 27 6.59 -3.14 -2.51
CA VAL A 27 7.25 -4.37 -2.02
C VAL A 27 6.85 -5.61 -2.83
N ALA A 28 5.63 -5.62 -3.39
CA ALA A 28 5.08 -6.71 -4.19
C ALA A 28 5.89 -7.02 -5.46
N THR A 29 6.70 -6.08 -5.94
CA THR A 29 7.39 -6.19 -7.22
C THR A 29 8.88 -5.98 -7.03
N PRO A 30 9.77 -6.76 -7.67
CA PRO A 30 11.22 -6.58 -7.53
C PRO A 30 11.72 -5.19 -7.99
N ASN A 31 10.89 -4.45 -8.73
CA ASN A 31 11.22 -3.16 -9.32
C ASN A 31 10.42 -1.98 -8.74
N GLY A 32 9.43 -2.19 -7.86
CA GLY A 32 8.64 -1.14 -7.20
C GLY A 32 8.02 -0.07 -8.13
N GLN A 33 7.65 1.10 -7.59
CA GLN A 33 7.30 2.28 -8.41
C GLN A 33 8.47 2.80 -9.27
N ALA A 34 9.70 2.50 -8.84
CA ALA A 34 10.92 2.86 -9.54
C ALA A 34 11.16 2.04 -10.82
N ALA A 35 10.36 1.01 -11.08
CA ALA A 35 10.39 0.16 -12.27
C ALA A 35 10.42 0.96 -13.57
N PHE A 36 9.57 1.98 -13.64
CA PHE A 36 9.45 2.81 -14.83
C PHE A 36 10.68 3.70 -15.00
N LEU A 37 11.17 4.27 -13.90
CA LEU A 37 12.42 5.03 -13.90
C LEU A 37 13.62 4.14 -14.24
N PHE A 38 13.71 2.93 -13.69
CA PHE A 38 14.73 1.95 -14.01
C PHE A 38 14.69 1.55 -15.48
N LEU A 39 13.51 1.34 -16.07
CA LEU A 39 13.39 1.08 -17.51
C LEU A 39 13.81 2.29 -18.37
N LEU A 40 13.54 3.51 -17.92
CA LEU A 40 13.83 4.74 -18.67
C LEU A 40 15.25 5.28 -18.49
N THR A 41 15.94 4.94 -17.39
CA THR A 41 17.27 5.49 -17.07
C THR A 41 18.37 4.42 -16.94
N SER A 42 18.00 3.13 -16.81
CA SER A 42 18.99 2.06 -16.65
C SER A 42 19.48 1.53 -17.99
N ALA A 43 20.77 1.69 -18.25
CA ALA A 43 21.46 1.02 -19.35
C ALA A 43 21.46 -0.53 -19.21
N LEU A 44 21.11 -1.06 -18.03
CA LEU A 44 20.95 -2.51 -17.79
C LEU A 44 19.62 -3.06 -18.33
N ALA A 45 18.55 -2.27 -18.42
CA ALA A 45 17.24 -2.75 -18.84
C ALA A 45 17.22 -3.40 -20.25
N PRO A 46 17.92 -2.85 -21.27
CA PRO A 46 18.05 -3.48 -22.58
C PRO A 46 18.86 -4.80 -22.55
N LEU A 47 19.89 -4.89 -21.69
CA LEU A 47 20.78 -6.05 -21.57
C LEU A 47 20.06 -7.31 -21.05
N ILE A 48 19.11 -7.15 -20.12
CA ILE A 48 18.32 -8.26 -19.56
C ILE A 48 17.03 -8.55 -20.34
N ARG A 49 16.76 -7.84 -21.44
CA ARG A 49 15.54 -7.98 -22.27
C ARG A 49 14.24 -8.02 -21.46
N LEU A 50 14.19 -7.27 -20.36
CA LEU A 50 13.03 -7.29 -19.48
C LEU A 50 11.98 -6.33 -20.04
N SER A 51 11.02 -6.87 -20.80
CA SER A 51 9.91 -6.07 -21.31
C SER A 51 8.98 -5.64 -20.17
N TYR A 52 8.40 -4.45 -20.29
CA TYR A 52 7.42 -3.92 -19.34
C TYR A 52 6.29 -4.92 -19.08
N GLY A 53 5.75 -5.56 -20.13
CA GLY A 53 4.71 -6.58 -19.98
C GLY A 53 5.15 -7.80 -19.17
N ARG A 54 6.42 -8.22 -19.27
CA ARG A 54 6.96 -9.33 -18.48
C ARG A 54 7.06 -8.97 -17.00
N MET A 55 7.38 -7.72 -16.68
CA MET A 55 7.35 -7.22 -15.30
C MET A 55 5.93 -7.20 -14.72
N VAL A 56 4.94 -6.77 -15.52
CA VAL A 56 3.53 -6.76 -15.08
C VAL A 56 3.04 -8.18 -14.78
N TRP A 57 3.38 -9.15 -15.62
CA TRP A 57 3.04 -10.56 -15.37
C TRP A 57 3.68 -11.13 -14.11
N MET A 58 4.91 -10.74 -13.79
CA MET A 58 5.58 -11.13 -12.55
C MET A 58 4.96 -10.46 -11.32
N ALA A 59 4.39 -9.25 -11.47
CA ALA A 59 3.77 -8.47 -10.39
C ALA A 59 2.37 -8.97 -9.99
N LEU A 60 1.58 -9.39 -10.98
CA LEU A 60 0.18 -9.82 -10.83
C LEU A 60 -0.09 -10.78 -9.66
N PRO A 61 0.66 -11.88 -9.46
CA PRO A 61 0.41 -12.78 -8.34
C PRO A 61 0.64 -12.12 -6.98
N TYR A 62 1.67 -11.26 -6.86
CA TYR A 62 1.93 -10.54 -5.62
C TYR A 62 0.88 -9.47 -5.35
N THR A 63 0.38 -8.78 -6.38
CA THR A 63 -0.74 -7.84 -6.25
C THR A 63 -1.94 -8.53 -5.65
N LEU A 64 -2.34 -9.69 -6.19
CA LEU A 64 -3.49 -10.43 -5.66
C LEU A 64 -3.30 -10.82 -4.20
N VAL A 65 -2.15 -11.39 -3.85
CA VAL A 65 -1.87 -11.84 -2.49
C VAL A 65 -1.83 -10.65 -1.53
N LEU A 66 -1.09 -9.59 -1.84
CA LEU A 66 -0.95 -8.45 -0.93
C LEU A 66 -2.23 -7.63 -0.81
N THR A 67 -3.03 -7.50 -1.87
CA THR A 67 -4.34 -6.86 -1.77
C THR A 67 -5.28 -7.66 -0.88
N LEU A 68 -5.33 -8.99 -1.05
CA LEU A 68 -6.21 -9.84 -0.23
C LEU A 68 -5.75 -9.85 1.23
N VAL A 69 -4.46 -10.10 1.47
CA VAL A 69 -3.88 -10.15 2.83
C VAL A 69 -3.96 -8.77 3.50
N GLY A 70 -3.64 -7.70 2.77
CA GLY A 70 -3.76 -6.33 3.27
C GLY A 70 -5.19 -6.00 3.71
N LEU A 71 -6.18 -6.35 2.87
CA LEU A 71 -7.60 -6.17 3.21
C LEU A 71 -7.99 -6.98 4.46
N LEU A 72 -7.61 -8.26 4.52
CA LEU A 72 -7.91 -9.12 5.68
C LEU A 72 -7.25 -8.60 6.96
N CYS A 73 -6.01 -8.12 6.88
CA CYS A 73 -5.32 -7.52 8.03
C CYS A 73 -6.02 -6.25 8.50
N VAL A 74 -6.50 -5.39 7.60
CA VAL A 74 -7.24 -4.18 8.00
C VAL A 74 -8.53 -4.55 8.72
N GLU A 75 -9.31 -5.47 8.15
CA GLU A 75 -10.64 -5.82 8.67
C GLU A 75 -10.58 -6.64 9.96
N PHE A 76 -9.72 -7.67 10.00
CA PHE A 76 -9.69 -8.64 11.09
C PHE A 76 -8.62 -8.38 12.13
N THR A 77 -7.63 -7.53 11.85
CA THR A 77 -6.54 -7.24 12.78
C THR A 77 -6.52 -5.78 13.19
N LEU A 78 -6.41 -4.85 12.23
CA LEU A 78 -6.18 -3.43 12.52
C LEU A 78 -7.38 -2.81 13.24
N ALA A 79 -8.60 -2.94 12.70
CA ALA A 79 -9.80 -2.40 13.34
C ALA A 79 -10.03 -2.93 14.78
N PRO A 80 -10.09 -4.26 15.03
CA PRO A 80 -10.37 -4.76 16.37
C PRO A 80 -9.23 -4.49 17.37
N VAL A 81 -7.96 -4.54 16.93
CA VAL A 81 -6.83 -4.22 17.81
C VAL A 81 -6.83 -2.74 18.17
N THR A 82 -7.21 -1.85 17.24
CA THR A 82 -7.31 -0.41 17.54
C THR A 82 -8.40 -0.16 18.58
N GLU A 83 -9.58 -0.77 18.45
CA GLU A 83 -10.65 -0.66 19.46
C GLU A 83 -10.20 -1.21 20.82
N TRP A 84 -9.49 -2.33 20.83
CA TRP A 84 -8.94 -2.90 22.07
C TRP A 84 -7.91 -1.97 22.72
N PHE A 85 -7.03 -1.36 21.93
CA PHE A 85 -6.04 -0.39 22.42
C PHE A 85 -6.68 0.90 22.94
N MET A 86 -7.79 1.34 22.34
CA MET A 86 -8.61 2.44 22.86
C MET A 86 -9.22 2.08 24.23
N GLN A 87 -9.75 0.86 24.40
CA GLN A 87 -10.31 0.40 25.67
C GLN A 87 -9.26 0.31 26.79
N MET A 88 -8.02 -0.06 26.45
CA MET A 88 -6.90 -0.09 27.40
C MET A 88 -6.33 1.31 27.71
N GLY A 89 -6.82 2.35 27.05
CA GLY A 89 -6.31 3.72 27.20
C GLY A 89 -4.91 3.93 26.62
N TRP A 90 -4.42 3.00 25.80
CA TRP A 90 -3.12 3.12 25.12
C TRP A 90 -3.18 4.07 23.92
N ILE A 91 -4.36 4.18 23.30
CA ILE A 91 -4.68 5.15 22.26
C ILE A 91 -5.80 6.04 22.80
N ALA A 92 -5.64 7.36 22.67
CA ALA A 92 -6.62 8.32 23.19
C ALA A 92 -7.97 8.19 22.45
N THR A 93 -9.03 7.94 23.20
CA THR A 93 -10.41 8.12 22.75
C THR A 93 -10.79 9.59 22.88
N LEU A 94 -11.09 10.25 21.76
CA LEU A 94 -11.77 11.56 21.74
C LEU A 94 -13.19 11.40 21.20
#